data_AF-A0A376F233-F1
#
_entry.id   AF-A0A376F233-F1
#
_cell.length_a   1.000
_cell.length_b   1.000
_cell.length_c   1.000
_cell.angle_alpha   90.00
_cell.angle_beta   90.00
_cell.angle_gamma   90.00
#
_symmetry.space_group_name_H-M   'P 1'
#
loop_
_entity.id
_entity.type
_entity.pdbx_description
1 polymer ?
#
loop_
_entity_poly.entity_id
_entity_poly.type
_entity_poly.pdbx_seq_one_letter_code
_entity_poly.pdbx_strand_id
1 'polypeptide(L)' 'MLHDLNQACRYATHLIALRDGEIVAQGAPKEIVTPELIERIYGMRCMIIDDPVAGTPLVVPLGKRAG' A
#
# COMPACT_ATOMS: atom_id res chain seq x y z
N MET A 1 -12.20 5.06 -9.50
CA MET A 1 -11.62 4.71 -8.17
C MET A 1 -10.69 3.53 -8.43
N LEU A 2 -9.39 3.65 -8.13
CA LEU A 2 -8.49 2.52 -8.31
C LEU A 2 -8.70 1.60 -7.10
N HIS A 3 -9.32 0.44 -7.34
CA HIS A 3 -9.74 -0.48 -6.28
C HIS A 3 -8.62 -1.42 -5.81
N ASP A 4 -7.46 -1.38 -6.47
CA ASP A 4 -6.33 -2.27 -6.22
C ASP A 4 -5.06 -1.45 -5.91
N LEU A 5 -4.59 -1.58 -4.66
CA LEU A 5 -3.41 -0.88 -4.15
C LEU A 5 -2.13 -1.29 -4.88
N ASN A 6 -2.01 -2.54 -5.33
CA ASN A 6 -0.82 -3.03 -6.03
C ASN A 6 -0.76 -2.47 -7.44
N GLN A 7 -1.90 -2.33 -8.13
CA GLN A 7 -1.95 -1.56 -9.37
C GLN A 7 -1.59 -0.08 -9.15
N ALA A 8 -2.04 0.51 -8.03
CA ALA A 8 -1.66 1.88 -7.68
C ALA A 8 -0.15 2.02 -7.55
N CYS A 9 0.49 1.12 -6.79
CA CYS A 9 1.93 1.14 -6.58
C CYS A 9 2.72 0.94 -7.88
N ARG A 10 2.20 0.12 -8.79
CA ARG A 10 2.87 -0.23 -10.05
C ARG A 10 2.85 0.89 -11.09
N TYR A 11 1.76 1.65 -11.16
CA TYR A 11 1.56 2.62 -12.25
C TYR A 11 1.57 4.09 -11.80
N ALA A 12 1.36 4.36 -10.52
CA ALA A 12 1.40 5.73 -10.01
C ALA A 12 2.84 6.17 -9.75
N THR A 13 3.15 7.40 -10.17
CA THR A 13 4.38 8.09 -9.75
C THR A 13 4.20 8.80 -8.41
N HIS A 14 2.96 9.06 -8.01
CA HIS A 14 2.61 9.74 -6.78
C HIS A 14 1.32 9.16 -6.20
N LEU A 15 1.33 8.87 -4.91
CA LEU A 15 0.19 8.39 -4.15
C LEU A 15 -0.15 9.40 -3.06
N ILE A 16 -1.44 9.53 -2.77
CA ILE A 16 -1.96 10.33 -1.66
C ILE A 16 -2.76 9.39 -0.77
N ALA A 17 -2.32 9.25 0.47
CA ALA A 17 -2.99 8.50 1.50
C ALA A 17 -3.89 9.44 2.32
N LEU A 18 -5.19 9.12 2.33
CA LEU A 18 -6.21 9.89 3.04
C LEU A 18 -6.80 9.07 4.19
N ARG A 19 -7.04 9.72 5.32
CA ARG A 19 -7.80 9.16 6.44
C ARG A 19 -8.57 10.29 7.13
N ASP A 20 -9.84 10.04 7.44
CA ASP A 20 -10.71 11.00 8.13
C ASP A 20 -10.79 12.39 7.47
N GLY A 21 -10.66 12.43 6.13
CA GLY A 21 -10.68 13.66 5.33
C GLY A 21 -9.34 14.40 5.24
N GLU A 22 -8.29 13.90 5.89
CA GLU A 22 -6.97 14.52 5.91
C GLU A 22 -5.92 13.68 5.17
N ILE A 23 -4.90 14.35 4.61
CA ILE A 23 -3.74 13.69 3.99
C ILE A 23 -2.79 13.25 5.10
N VAL A 24 -2.57 11.95 5.22
CA VAL A 24 -1.67 11.37 6.22
C VAL A 24 -0.29 11.01 5.68
N ALA A 25 -0.17 10.82 4.36
CA ALA A 25 1.10 10.67 3.65
C ALA A 25 0.89 10.96 2.16
N GLN A 26 1.94 11.45 1.49
CA GLN A 26 1.93 11.62 0.04
C GLN A 26 3.37 11.55 -0.50
N GLY A 27 3.56 10.98 -1.69
CA GLY A 27 4.90 10.75 -2.23
C GLY A 27 4.93 9.63 -3.27
N ALA A 28 6.14 9.24 -3.68
CA ALA A 28 6.28 8.08 -4.55
C ALA A 28 5.86 6.80 -3.79
N PRO A 29 5.35 5.76 -4.49
CA PRO A 29 4.95 4.51 -3.84
C PRO A 29 6.03 3.93 -2.93
N LYS A 30 7.29 3.92 -3.38
CA LYS A 30 8.44 3.40 -2.61
C LYS A 30 8.73 4.14 -1.33
N GLU A 31 8.31 5.40 -1.22
CA GLU A 31 8.60 6.25 -0.08
C GLU A 31 7.53 6.13 1.00
N ILE A 32 6.27 5.92 0.60
CA ILE A 32 5.15 5.99 1.54
C ILE A 32 4.49 4.65 1.84
N VAL A 33 4.55 3.68 0.91
CA VAL A 33 3.84 2.41 1.06
C VAL A 33 4.60 1.52 2.03
N THR A 34 4.16 1.54 3.29
CA THR A 34 4.73 0.82 4.44
C THR A 34 3.66 -0.02 5.14
N PRO A 35 4.00 -1.15 5.79
CA PRO A 35 3.00 -1.96 6.49
C PRO A 35 2.18 -1.15 7.50
N GLU A 36 2.82 -0.24 8.22
CA GLU A 36 2.20 0.62 9.23
C GLU A 36 1.20 1.59 8.61
N LEU A 37 1.52 2.18 7.44
CA LEU A 37 0.59 3.06 6.73
C LEU A 37 -0.62 2.28 6.22
N ILE A 38 -0.41 1.08 5.68
CA ILE A 38 -1.51 0.24 5.19
C ILE A 38 -2.43 -0.21 6.33
N GLU A 39 -1.87 -0.62 7.47
CA GLU A 39 -2.65 -0.95 8.66
C GLU A 39 -3.43 0.28 9.17
N ARG A 40 -2.81 1.47 9.16
CA ARG A 40 -3.46 2.72 9.59
C ARG A 40 -4.63 3.13 8.69
N ILE A 41 -4.56 2.91 7.37
CA ILE A 41 -5.60 3.35 6.42
C ILE A 41 -6.67 2.28 6.23
N TYR A 42 -6.26 1.02 6.10
CA TYR A 42 -7.14 -0.09 5.72
C TYR A 42 -7.47 -1.04 6.86
N GLY A 43 -6.86 -0.88 8.05
CA GLY A 43 -7.02 -1.83 9.16
C GLY A 43 -6.48 -3.22 8.85
N MET A 44 -5.59 -3.32 7.85
CA MET A 44 -5.10 -4.57 7.29
C MET A 44 -3.63 -4.76 7.66
N ARG A 45 -3.33 -5.89 8.31
CA ARG A 45 -1.94 -6.33 8.47
C ARG A 45 -1.43 -6.91 7.15
N CYS A 46 -0.28 -6.45 6.71
CA CYS A 46 0.37 -6.91 5.49
C CYS A 46 1.88 -7.00 5.68
N MET A 47 2.54 -7.64 4.73
CA MET A 47 3.96 -7.42 4.46
C MET A 47 4.11 -6.70 3.12
N ILE A 48 5.23 -6.03 2.94
CA ILE A 48 5.56 -5.35 1.69
C ILE A 48 6.86 -5.95 1.18
N ILE A 49 6.84 -6.34 -0.08
CA ILE A 49 8.00 -6.83 -0.81
C ILE A 49 8.16 -6.01 -2.08
N ASP A 50 9.32 -6.08 -2.72
CA ASP A 50 9.46 -5.57 -4.08
C ASP A 50 8.69 -6.47 -5.06
N ASP A 51 7.89 -5.86 -5.94
CA ASP A 51 7.31 -6.54 -7.10
C ASP A 51 8.48 -7.09 -7.94
N PRO A 52 8.57 -8.42 -8.17
CA PRO A 52 9.71 -9.02 -8.86
C PRO A 52 9.79 -8.65 -10.35
N VAL A 53 8.73 -8.06 -10.91
CA VAL A 53 8.65 -7.62 -12.31
C VAL A 53 8.79 -6.09 -12.40
N ALA A 54 8.06 -5.35 -11.58
CA ALA A 54 8.01 -3.89 -11.68
C ALA A 54 9.01 -3.17 -10.75
N GLY A 55 9.53 -3.85 -9.73
CA GLY A 55 10.38 -3.27 -8.70
C GLY A 55 9.69 -2.22 -7.84
N THR A 56 8.35 -2.07 -7.93
CA THR A 56 7.52 -1.20 -7.09
C THR A 56 7.04 -1.97 -5.85
N PRO A 57 6.58 -1.30 -4.79
CA PRO A 57 6.05 -2.01 -3.63
C PRO A 57 4.88 -2.91 -4.00
N LEU A 58 4.90 -4.15 -3.51
CA LEU A 58 3.84 -5.14 -3.62
C LEU A 58 3.34 -5.48 -2.21
N VAL A 59 2.06 -5.18 -1.96
CA VAL A 59 1.39 -5.41 -0.68
C VAL A 59 0.81 -6.83 -0.66
N VAL A 60 1.24 -7.61 0.31
CA VAL A 60 0.82 -9.00 0.53
C VAL A 60 0.05 -9.07 1.86
N PRO A 61 -1.28 -9.24 1.82
CA PRO A 61 -2.08 -9.34 3.04
C PRO A 61 -1.67 -10.55 3.88
N LEU A 62 -1.50 -10.33 5.19
CA LEU A 62 -1.31 -11.42 6.14
C LEU A 62 -2.70 -11.90 6.54
N GLY A 63 -3.20 -12.95 5.86
CA GLY A 63 -4.46 -13.57 6.24
C GLY A 63 -4.44 -14.03 7.70
N LYS A 64 -5.62 -14.16 8.33
CA LYS A 64 -5.72 -15.01 9.52
C LYS A 64 -5.35 -16.42 9.05
N ARG A 65 -4.35 -17.06 9.67
CA ARG A 65 -3.99 -18.47 9.38
C ARG A 65 -5.29 -19.25 9.14
N ALA A 66 -5.42 -19.87 7.95
CA ALA A 66 -6.37 -20.95 7.79
C ALA A 66 -5.92 -22.02 8.80
N GLY A 67 -6.67 -22.12 9.90
CA GLY A 67 -6.57 -23.27 10.79
C GLY A 67 -7.11 -24.51 10.11
#